data_AF-A0A2L0B2T8-F1
#
_entry.id   AF-A0A2L0B2T8-F1
#
_cell.length_a   1.000
_cell.length_b   1.000
_cell.length_c   1.000
_cell.angle_alpha   90.00
_cell.angle_beta   90.00
_cell.angle_gamma   90.00
#
_symmetry.space_group_name_H-M   'P 1'
#
loop_
_entity.id
_entity.type
_entity.pdbx_description
1 polymer ?
#
loop_
_entity_poly.entity_id
_entity_poly.type
_entity_poly.pdbx_seq_one_letter_code
_entity_poly.pdbx_strand_id
1 'polypeptide(L)'
;PAIRIEPPAAIPSQEVRKRPSDKPSEEVNEEEEELKLREQSGLVRSGKLFGGLINDVKRKAPWYLSDFKDALATQCIASWIFLYFACLSPIITFGGLLAQATGNNMAAMESLVSGFVCGMGYGFFSGQPLTILGSTGPVLVFETIVYDFCETMGWDYLCLRFWIGTWIAVILVVLVAIDASAL
;
A
#
# COMPACT_ATOMS: atom_id res chain seq x y z
N PRO A 1 2.21 33.09 -63.90
CA PRO A 1 2.34 34.11 -62.83
C PRO A 1 3.06 33.52 -61.60
N ALA A 2 4.37 33.73 -61.50
CA ALA A 2 5.16 33.39 -60.32
C ALA A 2 5.37 34.68 -59.51
N ILE A 3 4.64 34.82 -58.40
CA ILE A 3 4.80 35.96 -57.48
C ILE A 3 5.96 35.62 -56.54
N ARG A 4 7.13 36.18 -56.82
CA ARG A 4 8.31 36.08 -55.96
C ARG A 4 8.24 37.23 -54.95
N ILE A 5 7.97 36.91 -53.69
CA ILE A 5 7.99 37.90 -52.59
C ILE A 5 9.45 38.02 -52.12
N GLU A 6 10.01 39.22 -52.19
CA GLU A 6 11.34 39.48 -51.65
C GLU A 6 11.33 39.52 -50.12
N PRO A 7 12.40 39.04 -49.45
CA PRO A 7 12.45 39.02 -48.01
C PRO A 7 12.57 40.44 -47.44
N PRO A 8 11.93 40.73 -46.29
CA PRO A 8 11.90 42.07 -45.71
C PRO A 8 13.31 42.54 -45.30
N ALA A 9 13.62 43.80 -45.63
CA ALA A 9 14.95 44.40 -45.48
C ALA A 9 15.39 44.67 -44.03
N ALA A 10 14.51 44.50 -43.04
CA ALA A 10 14.86 44.70 -41.64
C ALA A 10 14.17 43.65 -40.76
N ILE A 11 14.98 42.95 -39.98
CA ILE A 11 14.54 42.00 -38.96
C ILE A 11 14.12 42.83 -37.72
N PRO A 12 12.93 42.64 -37.15
CA PRO A 12 12.49 43.38 -35.96
C PRO A 12 13.49 43.21 -34.80
N SER A 13 13.69 44.26 -34.00
CA SER A 13 14.69 44.26 -32.93
C SER A 13 14.41 43.16 -31.89
N GLN A 14 15.39 42.27 -31.70
CA GLN A 14 15.32 41.16 -30.76
C GLN A 14 15.52 41.59 -29.29
N GLU A 15 15.59 42.89 -28.99
CA GLU A 15 15.85 43.40 -27.64
C GLU A 15 14.75 43.04 -26.65
N VAL A 16 13.49 42.95 -27.10
CA VAL A 16 12.37 42.48 -26.26
C VAL A 16 12.57 41.02 -25.83
N ARG A 17 13.29 40.22 -26.63
CA ARG A 17 13.59 38.81 -26.33
C ARG A 17 14.83 38.62 -25.45
N LYS A 18 15.65 39.66 -25.28
CA LYS A 18 16.88 39.64 -24.47
C LYS A 18 16.68 40.13 -23.03
N ARG A 19 15.50 40.65 -22.68
CA ARG A 19 15.18 40.87 -21.27
C ARG A 19 14.93 39.50 -20.64
N PRO A 20 15.76 39.03 -19.68
CA PRO A 20 15.34 37.90 -18.87
C PRO A 20 14.01 38.28 -18.24
N SER A 21 13.01 37.41 -18.33
CA SER A 21 11.80 37.65 -17.58
C SER A 21 12.18 37.62 -16.10
N ASP A 22 12.04 38.74 -15.39
CA ASP A 22 11.90 38.78 -13.94
C ASP A 22 10.55 38.15 -13.56
N LYS A 23 10.34 36.90 -13.97
CA LYS A 23 9.49 36.01 -13.20
C LYS A 23 10.45 35.45 -12.16
N PRO A 24 10.13 35.55 -10.86
CA PRO A 24 10.81 34.67 -9.92
C PRO A 24 10.63 33.28 -10.52
N SER A 25 11.73 32.58 -10.80
CA SER A 25 11.66 31.13 -10.72
C SER A 25 11.14 30.89 -9.31
N GLU A 26 9.86 30.57 -9.17
CA GLU A 26 9.39 29.85 -8.00
C GLU A 26 10.27 28.59 -8.02
N GLU A 27 11.37 28.64 -7.28
CA GLU A 27 12.01 27.44 -6.78
C GLU A 27 10.89 26.78 -6.00
N VAL A 28 10.19 25.87 -6.67
CA VAL A 28 9.23 24.98 -6.03
C VAL A 28 10.07 24.27 -4.99
N ASN A 29 9.95 24.71 -3.75
CA ASN A 29 10.70 24.15 -2.65
C ASN A 29 10.15 22.74 -2.47
N GLU A 30 10.83 21.75 -3.07
CA GLU A 30 10.42 20.35 -3.09
C GLU A 30 10.16 19.85 -1.66
N GLU A 31 10.89 20.37 -0.67
CA GLU A 31 10.69 20.10 0.75
C GLU A 31 9.34 20.64 1.28
N GLU A 32 8.90 21.82 0.85
CA GLU A 32 7.58 22.36 1.23
C GLU A 32 6.43 21.60 0.56
N GLU A 33 6.58 21.18 -0.69
CA GLU A 33 5.56 20.37 -1.37
C GLU A 33 5.48 18.98 -0.74
N GLU A 34 6.62 18.36 -0.40
CA GLU A 34 6.66 17.08 0.31
C GLU A 34 6.03 17.21 1.71
N LEU A 35 6.32 18.28 2.44
CA LEU A 35 5.69 18.55 3.75
C LEU A 35 4.18 18.75 3.61
N LYS A 36 3.72 19.52 2.62
CA LYS A 36 2.28 19.70 2.32
C LYS A 36 1.62 18.38 1.94
N LEU A 37 2.31 17.52 1.19
CA LEU A 37 1.83 16.18 0.85
C LEU A 37 1.74 15.29 2.09
N ARG A 38 2.75 15.31 2.96
CA ARG A 38 2.77 14.58 4.24
C ARG A 38 1.67 15.08 5.18
N GLU A 39 1.40 16.38 5.23
CA GLU A 39 0.29 16.98 5.98
C GLU A 39 -1.06 16.53 5.43
N GLN A 40 -1.26 16.57 4.10
CA GLN A 40 -2.49 16.11 3.45
C GLN A 40 -2.72 14.61 3.64
N SER A 41 -1.64 13.81 3.60
CA SER A 41 -1.62 12.38 3.90
C SER A 41 -1.63 12.07 5.40
N GLY A 42 -1.55 13.08 6.28
CA GLY A 42 -1.68 12.94 7.74
C GLY A 42 -0.55 12.14 8.38
N LEU A 43 0.61 12.14 7.72
CA LEU A 43 1.86 11.56 8.19
C LEU A 43 2.59 12.52 9.14
N VAL A 44 1.82 13.37 9.83
CA VAL A 44 2.31 14.34 10.83
C VAL A 44 1.78 13.91 12.18
N ARG A 45 2.63 13.93 13.21
CA ARG A 45 2.25 13.50 14.56
C ARG A 45 1.04 14.29 15.06
N SER A 46 -0.03 13.59 15.43
CA SER A 46 -1.25 14.23 15.91
C SER A 46 -1.13 14.71 17.37
N GLY A 47 -0.17 14.16 18.14
CA GLY A 47 0.06 14.52 19.54
C GLY A 47 -1.02 14.00 20.51
N LYS A 48 -1.92 13.14 20.03
CA LYS A 48 -2.98 12.48 20.80
C LYS A 48 -2.91 10.99 20.57
N LEU A 49 -3.21 10.18 21.60
CA LEU A 49 -3.31 8.73 21.43
C LEU A 49 -4.39 8.40 20.38
N PHE A 50 -4.04 7.58 19.38
CA PHE A 50 -4.87 7.24 18.21
C PHE A 50 -5.28 8.44 17.33
N GLY A 51 -4.61 9.58 17.44
CA GLY A 51 -4.95 10.78 16.68
C GLY A 51 -4.82 10.59 15.17
N GLY A 52 -3.76 9.92 14.70
CA GLY A 52 -3.57 9.54 13.30
C GLY A 52 -4.70 8.66 12.77
N LEU A 53 -5.04 7.59 13.50
CA LEU A 53 -6.12 6.67 13.11
C LEU A 53 -7.48 7.38 12.99
N ILE A 54 -7.81 8.28 13.92
CA ILE A 54 -9.07 9.05 13.86
C ILE A 54 -9.09 9.95 12.61
N ASN A 55 -7.95 10.57 12.27
CA ASN A 55 -7.84 11.40 11.08
C ASN A 55 -7.95 10.57 9.79
N ASP A 56 -7.38 9.37 9.76
CA ASP A 56 -7.53 8.43 8.64
C ASP A 56 -8.99 8.07 8.40
N VAL A 57 -9.72 7.71 9.46
CA VAL A 57 -11.15 7.37 9.37
C VAL A 57 -11.97 8.56 8.88
N LYS A 58 -11.72 9.77 9.41
CA LYS A 58 -12.43 10.98 8.98
C LYS A 58 -12.21 11.28 7.49
N ARG A 59 -11.01 11.05 6.97
CA ARG A 59 -10.70 11.25 5.55
C ARG A 59 -11.32 10.20 4.66
N LYS A 60 -11.38 8.93 5.08
CA LYS A 60 -11.93 7.82 4.30
C LYS A 60 -13.47 7.79 4.31
N ALA A 61 -14.11 8.16 5.41
CA ALA A 61 -15.56 8.13 5.61
C ALA A 61 -16.41 8.69 4.44
N PRO A 62 -16.13 9.88 3.86
CA PRO A 62 -16.94 10.41 2.76
C PRO A 62 -16.84 9.58 1.46
N TRP A 63 -15.71 8.91 1.23
CA TRP A 63 -15.46 8.12 0.02
C TRP A 63 -16.04 6.72 0.09
N TYR A 64 -16.25 6.17 1.30
CA TYR A 64 -16.68 4.78 1.49
C TYR A 64 -17.96 4.43 0.74
N LEU A 65 -18.95 5.34 0.68
CA LEU A 65 -20.17 5.13 -0.08
C LEU A 65 -19.97 5.22 -1.60
N SER A 66 -19.04 6.07 -2.06
CA SER A 66 -18.68 6.19 -3.48
C SER A 66 -18.00 4.90 -3.95
N ASP A 67 -17.11 4.32 -3.14
CA ASP A 67 -16.35 3.12 -3.47
C ASP A 67 -17.28 1.95 -3.90
N PHE A 68 -18.42 1.76 -3.22
CA PHE A 68 -19.41 0.73 -3.62
C PHE A 68 -20.14 1.05 -4.91
N LYS A 69 -20.43 2.33 -5.16
CA LYS A 69 -21.11 2.75 -6.39
C LYS A 69 -20.19 2.61 -7.59
N ASP A 70 -18.92 2.98 -7.43
CA ASP A 70 -17.90 2.93 -8.47
C ASP A 70 -17.52 1.48 -8.81
N ALA A 71 -17.58 0.56 -7.83
CA ALA A 71 -17.37 -0.87 -8.04
C ALA A 71 -18.41 -1.55 -8.97
N LEU A 72 -19.55 -0.92 -9.26
CA LEU A 72 -20.57 -1.47 -10.16
C LEU A 72 -20.25 -1.30 -11.65
N ALA A 73 -19.14 -0.65 -11.99
CA ALA A 73 -18.70 -0.53 -13.37
C ALA A 73 -18.36 -1.92 -13.97
N THR A 74 -18.79 -2.19 -15.20
CA THR A 74 -18.58 -3.49 -15.88
C THR A 74 -17.10 -3.87 -16.00
N GLN A 75 -16.20 -2.88 -16.06
CA GLN A 75 -14.75 -3.09 -16.08
C GLN A 75 -14.22 -3.77 -14.80
N CYS A 76 -14.87 -3.53 -13.65
CA CYS A 76 -14.48 -4.13 -12.38
C CYS A 76 -14.63 -5.66 -12.37
N ILE A 77 -15.55 -6.21 -13.17
CA ILE A 77 -15.75 -7.66 -13.29
C ILE A 77 -14.51 -8.32 -13.91
N ALA A 78 -13.94 -7.72 -14.95
CA ALA A 78 -12.74 -8.23 -15.60
C ALA A 78 -11.53 -8.19 -14.63
N SER A 79 -11.37 -7.07 -13.91
CA SER A 79 -10.33 -6.93 -12.88
C SER A 79 -10.50 -7.95 -11.75
N TRP A 80 -11.73 -8.22 -11.31
CA TRP A 80 -12.02 -9.20 -10.26
C TRP A 80 -11.61 -10.62 -10.67
N ILE A 81 -12.00 -11.06 -11.87
CA ILE A 81 -11.63 -12.39 -12.38
C ILE A 81 -10.11 -12.50 -12.53
N PHE A 82 -9.46 -11.47 -13.10
CA PHE A 82 -8.01 -11.45 -13.25
C PHE A 82 -7.29 -11.54 -11.90
N LEU A 83 -7.68 -10.70 -10.94
CA LEU A 83 -7.08 -10.69 -9.60
C LEU A 83 -7.33 -11.99 -8.84
N TYR A 84 -8.48 -12.62 -9.02
CA TYR A 84 -8.77 -13.92 -8.41
C TYR A 84 -7.70 -14.96 -8.80
N PHE A 85 -7.44 -15.14 -10.10
CA PHE A 85 -6.42 -16.09 -10.56
C PHE A 85 -5.00 -15.64 -10.21
N ALA A 86 -4.72 -14.34 -10.30
CA ALA A 86 -3.42 -13.78 -9.96
C ALA A 86 -3.06 -13.99 -8.48
N CYS A 87 -4.03 -13.93 -7.57
CA CYS A 87 -3.80 -14.14 -6.14
C CYS A 87 -3.91 -15.61 -5.71
N LEU A 88 -4.72 -16.40 -6.40
CA LEU A 88 -4.92 -17.81 -6.08
C LEU A 88 -3.65 -18.64 -6.34
N SER A 89 -2.94 -18.38 -7.43
CA SER A 89 -1.69 -19.09 -7.73
C SER A 89 -0.62 -18.96 -6.63
N PRO A 90 -0.20 -17.75 -6.20
CA PRO A 90 0.80 -17.61 -5.15
C PRO A 90 0.31 -18.14 -3.81
N ILE A 91 -0.97 -18.01 -3.47
CA ILE A 91 -1.52 -18.56 -2.22
C ILE A 91 -1.38 -20.10 -2.19
N ILE A 92 -1.70 -20.78 -3.30
CA ILE A 92 -1.54 -22.23 -3.39
C ILE A 92 -0.07 -22.62 -3.37
N THR A 93 0.78 -21.93 -4.13
CA THR A 93 2.22 -22.21 -4.18
C THR A 93 2.88 -22.04 -2.80
N PHE A 94 2.67 -20.91 -2.14
CA PHE A 94 3.23 -20.67 -0.81
C PHE A 94 2.61 -21.58 0.24
N GLY A 95 1.30 -21.87 0.15
CA GLY A 95 0.65 -22.82 1.05
C GLY A 95 1.17 -24.25 0.91
N GLY A 96 1.54 -24.68 -0.30
CA GLY A 96 2.17 -25.97 -0.54
C GLY A 96 3.60 -26.05 -0.01
N LEU A 97 4.40 -24.99 -0.18
CA LEU A 97 5.74 -24.90 0.42
C LEU A 97 5.68 -24.87 1.94
N LEU A 98 4.69 -24.18 2.51
CA LEU A 98 4.48 -24.12 3.95
C LEU A 98 4.04 -25.48 4.52
N ALA A 99 3.24 -26.25 3.78
CA ALA A 99 2.87 -27.61 4.16
C ALA A 99 4.09 -28.52 4.31
N GLN A 100 5.02 -28.43 3.35
CA GLN A 100 6.28 -29.19 3.37
C GLN A 100 7.18 -28.73 4.52
N ALA A 101 7.27 -27.42 4.77
CA ALA A 101 8.12 -26.87 5.82
C ALA A 101 7.58 -27.08 7.25
N THR A 102 6.27 -27.26 7.42
CA THR A 102 5.62 -27.34 8.74
C THR A 102 5.02 -28.70 9.08
N GLY A 103 5.41 -29.75 8.36
CA GLY A 103 4.93 -31.11 8.60
C GLY A 103 3.40 -31.27 8.44
N ASN A 104 2.80 -30.54 7.47
CA ASN A 104 1.35 -30.44 7.25
C ASN A 104 0.53 -29.78 8.36
N ASN A 105 1.15 -29.11 9.34
CA ASN A 105 0.39 -28.32 10.32
C ASN A 105 -0.19 -27.04 9.72
N MET A 106 0.39 -26.52 8.64
CA MET A 106 -0.10 -25.35 7.92
C MET A 106 -0.02 -25.61 6.42
N ALA A 107 -1.16 -25.87 5.76
CA ALA A 107 -1.20 -26.22 4.35
C ALA A 107 -1.92 -25.16 3.49
N ALA A 108 -2.13 -25.51 2.22
CA ALA A 108 -2.75 -24.63 1.24
C ALA A 108 -4.20 -24.25 1.60
N MET A 109 -4.95 -25.15 2.23
CA MET A 109 -6.34 -24.89 2.59
C MET A 109 -6.46 -23.87 3.73
N GLU A 110 -5.63 -24.00 4.76
CA GLU A 110 -5.57 -23.04 5.88
C GLU A 110 -5.11 -21.66 5.39
N SER A 111 -4.15 -21.64 4.46
CA SER A 111 -3.66 -20.41 3.83
C SER A 111 -4.75 -19.73 2.99
N LEU A 112 -5.57 -20.51 2.27
CA LEU A 112 -6.71 -20.00 1.51
C LEU A 112 -7.80 -19.41 2.42
N VAL A 113 -8.16 -20.12 3.49
CA VAL A 113 -9.17 -19.65 4.46
C VAL A 113 -8.67 -18.40 5.17
N SER A 114 -7.40 -18.36 5.58
CA SER A 114 -6.81 -17.16 6.19
C SER A 114 -6.79 -15.99 5.21
N GLY A 115 -6.41 -16.21 3.95
CA GLY A 115 -6.41 -15.17 2.92
C GLY A 115 -7.80 -14.59 2.67
N PHE A 116 -8.83 -15.45 2.65
CA PHE A 116 -10.22 -15.04 2.49
C PHE A 116 -10.70 -14.17 3.66
N VAL A 117 -10.52 -14.62 4.90
CA VAL A 117 -10.97 -13.89 6.09
C VAL A 117 -10.23 -12.55 6.24
N CYS A 118 -8.90 -12.57 6.11
CA CYS A 118 -8.09 -11.35 6.19
C CYS A 118 -8.38 -10.40 5.03
N GLY A 119 -8.56 -10.91 3.81
CA GLY A 119 -8.88 -10.12 2.63
C GLY A 119 -10.24 -9.43 2.73
N MET A 120 -11.27 -10.12 3.22
CA MET A 120 -12.57 -9.50 3.48
C MET A 120 -12.48 -8.43 4.57
N GLY A 121 -11.84 -8.74 5.70
CA GLY A 121 -11.66 -7.77 6.79
C GLY A 121 -10.91 -6.52 6.33
N TYR A 122 -9.82 -6.69 5.60
CA TYR A 122 -9.06 -5.58 5.05
C TYR A 122 -9.85 -4.81 3.98
N GLY A 123 -10.58 -5.49 3.09
CA GLY A 123 -11.39 -4.85 2.06
C GLY A 123 -12.44 -3.89 2.63
N PHE A 124 -13.11 -4.26 3.72
CA PHE A 124 -14.13 -3.41 4.35
C PHE A 124 -13.56 -2.30 5.25
N PHE A 125 -12.44 -2.56 5.95
CA PHE A 125 -11.96 -1.64 6.99
C PHE A 125 -10.67 -0.89 6.62
N SER A 126 -10.07 -1.13 5.46
CA SER A 126 -8.84 -0.44 5.03
C SER A 126 -9.08 0.97 4.51
N GLY A 127 -8.09 1.84 4.72
CA GLY A 127 -8.03 3.16 4.05
C GLY A 127 -7.80 3.05 2.54
N GLN A 128 -7.09 2.01 2.09
CA GLN A 128 -6.73 1.75 0.70
C GLN A 128 -7.12 0.32 0.28
N PRO A 129 -8.35 0.11 -0.21
CA PRO A 129 -8.86 -1.21 -0.59
C PRO A 129 -8.22 -1.79 -1.85
N LEU A 130 -7.38 -1.03 -2.55
CA LEU A 130 -6.61 -1.50 -3.71
C LEU A 130 -5.39 -2.35 -3.32
N THR A 131 -5.01 -2.39 -2.05
CA THR A 131 -3.88 -3.18 -1.56
C THR A 131 -4.26 -4.65 -1.46
N ILE A 132 -3.47 -5.51 -2.09
CA ILE A 132 -3.67 -6.96 -2.08
C ILE A 132 -2.84 -7.58 -0.95
N LEU A 133 -3.51 -8.31 -0.06
CA LEU A 133 -2.86 -9.09 0.99
C LEU A 133 -2.43 -10.45 0.47
N GLY A 134 -1.20 -10.85 0.78
CA GLY A 134 -0.68 -12.16 0.40
C GLY A 134 0.51 -12.56 1.26
N SER A 135 0.74 -13.88 1.36
CA SER A 135 1.96 -14.40 1.96
C SER A 135 3.17 -14.04 1.10
N THR A 136 4.29 -13.74 1.74
CA THR A 136 5.53 -13.33 1.08
C THR A 136 6.67 -14.27 1.46
N GLY A 137 7.71 -14.32 0.62
CA GLY A 137 8.89 -15.17 0.86
C GLY A 137 9.52 -14.99 2.25
N PRO A 138 9.73 -13.76 2.76
CA PRO A 138 10.28 -13.56 4.10
C PRO A 138 9.42 -14.15 5.22
N VAL A 139 8.08 -14.05 5.10
CA VAL A 139 7.17 -14.66 6.07
C VAL A 139 7.30 -16.18 6.03
N LEU A 140 7.38 -16.79 4.84
CA LEU A 140 7.59 -18.24 4.72
C LEU A 140 8.89 -18.68 5.41
N VAL A 141 10.00 -18.00 5.14
CA VAL A 141 11.30 -18.33 5.77
C VAL A 141 11.23 -18.20 7.30
N PHE A 142 10.59 -17.14 7.80
CA PHE A 142 10.38 -16.97 9.23
C PHE A 142 9.61 -18.15 9.84
N GLU A 143 8.52 -18.58 9.20
CA GLU A 143 7.69 -19.69 9.67
C GLU A 143 8.45 -21.03 9.67
N THR A 144 9.28 -21.29 8.66
CA THR A 144 10.15 -22.47 8.64
C THR A 144 11.12 -22.48 9.81
N ILE A 145 11.78 -21.35 10.10
CA ILE A 145 12.72 -21.24 11.23
C ILE A 145 12.00 -21.45 12.56
N VAL A 146 10.79 -20.89 12.73
CA VAL A 146 9.99 -21.08 13.95
C VAL A 146 9.57 -22.53 14.13
N TYR A 147 9.19 -23.21 13.04
CA TYR A 147 8.84 -24.62 13.07
C TYR A 147 10.03 -25.50 13.48
N ASP A 148 11.19 -25.32 12.84
CA ASP A 148 12.43 -26.05 13.16
C ASP A 148 12.86 -25.79 14.63
N PHE A 149 12.70 -24.56 15.11
CA PHE A 149 12.96 -24.21 16.50
C PHE A 149 12.02 -24.93 17.47
N CYS A 150 10.73 -25.04 17.15
CA CYS A 150 9.78 -25.78 17.97
C CYS A 150 10.12 -27.27 18.01
N GLU A 151 10.51 -27.86 16.88
CA GLU A 151 10.89 -29.27 16.80
C GLU A 151 12.14 -29.58 17.65
N THR A 152 13.17 -28.73 17.57
CA THR A 152 14.41 -28.91 18.36
C THR A 152 14.19 -28.76 19.87
N MET A 153 13.25 -27.89 20.28
CA MET A 153 12.92 -27.64 21.68
C MET A 153 11.82 -28.56 22.24
N GLY A 154 11.14 -29.32 21.37
CA GLY A 154 9.98 -30.14 21.73
C GLY A 154 8.74 -29.32 22.14
N TRP A 155 8.58 -28.11 21.58
CA TRP A 155 7.45 -27.22 21.87
C TRP A 155 6.35 -27.34 20.81
N ASP A 156 5.12 -27.05 21.22
CA ASP A 156 3.99 -27.04 20.30
C ASP A 156 4.04 -25.80 19.39
N TYR A 157 4.18 -26.04 18.10
CA TYR A 157 4.28 -25.00 17.06
C TYR A 157 3.06 -24.09 17.02
N LEU A 158 1.84 -24.62 17.12
CA LEU A 158 0.61 -23.83 17.02
C LEU A 158 0.47 -22.90 18.23
N CYS A 159 0.82 -23.38 19.43
CA CYS A 159 0.83 -22.57 20.65
C CYS A 159 1.85 -21.43 20.56
N LEU A 160 3.08 -21.71 20.13
CA LEU A 160 4.10 -20.67 19.97
C LEU A 160 3.69 -19.64 18.92
N ARG A 161 3.16 -20.11 17.78
CA ARG A 161 2.64 -19.26 16.69
C ARG A 161 1.55 -18.31 17.19
N PHE A 162 0.62 -18.80 18.02
CA PHE A 162 -0.42 -17.97 18.62
C PHE A 162 0.15 -16.86 19.52
N TRP A 163 1.16 -17.18 20.34
CA TRP A 163 1.83 -16.20 21.18
C TRP A 163 2.59 -15.15 20.38
N ILE A 164 3.30 -15.56 19.33
CA ILE A 164 3.98 -14.63 18.40
C ILE A 164 2.95 -13.68 17.78
N GLY A 165 1.84 -14.20 17.25
CA GLY A 165 0.77 -13.38 16.67
C GLY A 165 0.14 -12.41 17.67
N THR A 166 -0.05 -12.84 18.93
CA THR A 166 -0.58 -11.98 20.00
C THR A 166 0.36 -10.81 20.30
N TRP A 167 1.67 -11.06 20.41
CA TRP A 167 2.65 -10.00 20.63
C TRP A 167 2.75 -9.04 19.44
N ILE A 168 2.71 -9.55 18.21
CA ILE A 168 2.66 -8.71 17.00
C ILE A 168 1.44 -7.79 17.05
N ALA A 169 0.25 -8.31 17.39
CA ALA A 169 -0.96 -7.50 17.49
C ALA A 169 -0.83 -6.40 18.56
N VAL A 170 -0.29 -6.72 19.74
CA VAL A 170 -0.05 -5.73 20.81
C VAL A 170 0.91 -4.64 20.34
N ILE A 171 2.04 -5.00 19.71
CA ILE A 171 3.02 -4.04 19.20
C ILE A 171 2.38 -3.15 18.13
N LEU A 172 1.63 -3.72 17.19
CA LEU A 172 0.93 -2.95 16.15
C LEU A 172 -0.07 -1.96 16.74
N VAL A 173 -0.86 -2.36 17.75
CA VAL A 173 -1.79 -1.44 18.43
C VAL A 173 -1.04 -0.29 19.11
N VAL A 174 0.10 -0.58 19.76
CA VAL A 174 0.93 0.46 20.38
C VAL A 174 1.51 1.41 19.34
N LEU A 175 2.01 0.89 18.20
CA LEU A 175 2.55 1.70 17.11
C LEU A 175 1.50 2.64 16.51
N VAL A 176 0.27 2.13 16.33
CA VAL A 176 -0.87 2.94 15.88
C VAL A 176 -1.24 3.99 16.93
N ALA A 177 -1.18 3.66 18.22
CA ALA A 177 -1.52 4.60 19.29
C ALA A 177 -0.54 5.79 19.37
N ILE A 178 0.74 5.58 19.04
CA ILE A 178 1.79 6.61 19.11
C ILE A 178 2.01 7.37 17.79
N ASP A 179 1.16 7.16 16.78
CA ASP A 179 1.31 7.72 15.43
C ASP A 179 2.70 7.42 14.82
N ALA A 180 3.16 6.16 14.91
CA ALA A 180 4.47 5.75 14.41
C ALA A 180 4.62 5.93 12.89
N SER A 181 3.53 6.03 12.14
CA SER A 181 3.53 6.30 10.69
C SER A 181 4.08 7.68 10.31
N ALA A 182 4.21 8.60 11.27
CA ALA A 182 4.80 9.91 11.05
C ALA A 182 6.34 9.92 11.13
N LEU A 183 6.97 8.82 11.55
CA LEU A 183 8.42 8.60 11.56
C LEU A 183 8.89 8.18 10.17
#